data_AF-A0A2G9LPZ2-F1
#
_entry.id   AF-A0A2G9LPZ2-F1
#
_cell.length_a   1.000
_cell.length_b   1.000
_cell.length_c   1.000
_cell.angle_alpha   90.00
_cell.angle_beta   90.00
_cell.angle_gamma   90.00
#
_symmetry.space_group_name_H-M   'P 1'
#
loop_
_entity.id
_entity.type
_entity.pdbx_description
1 polymer ?
#
loop_
_entity_poly.entity_id
_entity_poly.type
_entity_poly.pdbx_seq_one_letter_code
_entity_poly.pdbx_strand_id
1 'polypeptide(L)'
;MGQHTRKVPGGKLLTVTIEQGRAIITGDFFLHPEEKLPLLEDALSTILVDAHDKGHSAISSDAVAPIRASLARIAQEENITMVGITPEAIAEWFVLASIDDASGNHAHGAAHAKEDF
;
A
#
# COMPACT_ATOMS: atom_id res chain seq x y z
N MET A 1 -13.47 4.28 -4.05
CA MET A 1 -12.93 3.69 -2.82
C MET A 1 -12.35 2.35 -3.19
N GLY A 2 -11.08 2.32 -3.56
CA GLY A 2 -10.34 1.08 -3.80
C GLY A 2 -9.84 0.51 -2.48
N GLN A 3 -10.17 -0.74 -2.15
CA GLN A 3 -9.70 -1.41 -0.95
C GLN A 3 -9.19 -2.81 -1.30
N HIS A 4 -7.94 -3.10 -0.97
CA HIS A 4 -7.36 -4.43 -1.12
C HIS A 4 -6.81 -4.95 0.19
N THR A 5 -7.19 -6.18 0.53
CA THR A 5 -6.70 -6.92 1.69
C THR A 5 -6.01 -8.20 1.24
N ARG A 6 -4.79 -8.44 1.73
CA ARG A 6 -4.06 -9.70 1.49
C ARG A 6 -3.36 -10.20 2.75
N LYS A 7 -3.16 -11.51 2.81
CA LYS A 7 -2.20 -12.13 3.73
C LYS A 7 -0.78 -11.98 3.18
N VAL A 8 0.08 -11.27 3.89
CA VAL A 8 1.51 -11.13 3.56
C VAL A 8 2.32 -12.30 4.13
N PRO A 9 3.50 -12.62 3.57
CA PRO A 9 4.39 -13.64 4.11
C PRO A 9 4.68 -13.39 5.60
N GLY A 10 4.39 -14.40 6.44
CA GLY A 10 4.31 -14.26 7.90
C GLY A 10 2.89 -14.42 8.47
N GLY A 11 1.88 -14.60 7.62
CA GLY A 11 0.49 -14.90 8.03
C GLY A 11 -0.32 -13.68 8.46
N LYS A 12 0.27 -12.49 8.33
CA LYS A 12 -0.29 -11.21 8.75
C LYS A 12 -1.17 -10.60 7.67
N LEU A 13 -2.19 -9.86 8.08
CA LEU A 13 -3.13 -9.20 7.17
C LEU A 13 -2.65 -7.78 6.89
N LEU A 14 -2.60 -7.40 5.62
CA LEU A 14 -2.36 -6.03 5.16
C LEU A 14 -3.56 -5.60 4.33
N THR A 15 -4.13 -4.46 4.69
CA THR A 15 -5.19 -3.78 3.98
C THR A 15 -4.70 -2.40 3.57
N VAL A 16 -4.77 -2.12 2.27
CA VAL A 16 -4.53 -0.78 1.73
C VAL A 16 -5.85 -0.25 1.18
N THR A 17 -6.27 0.90 1.69
CA THR A 17 -7.50 1.57 1.28
C THR A 17 -7.14 2.92 0.69
N ILE A 18 -7.71 3.26 -0.46
CA ILE A 18 -7.61 4.59 -1.06
C ILE A 18 -8.97 5.27 -0.95
N GLU A 19 -9.01 6.35 -0.18
CA GLU A 19 -10.21 7.14 0.08
C GLU A 19 -9.92 8.62 -0.09
N GLN A 20 -10.68 9.31 -0.96
CA GLN A 20 -10.56 10.76 -1.19
C GLN A 20 -9.12 11.23 -1.49
N GLY A 21 -8.36 10.44 -2.25
CA GLY A 21 -6.98 10.77 -2.60
C GLY A 21 -5.96 10.46 -1.51
N ARG A 22 -6.35 9.76 -0.43
CA ARG A 22 -5.46 9.35 0.66
C ARG A 22 -5.31 7.85 0.70
N ALA A 23 -4.08 7.40 0.93
CA ALA A 23 -3.75 6.00 1.17
C ALA A 23 -3.78 5.73 2.68
N ILE A 24 -4.53 4.71 3.08
CA ILE A 24 -4.67 4.27 4.47
C ILE A 24 -4.16 2.83 4.55
N ILE A 25 -3.25 2.57 5.47
CA ILE A 25 -2.66 1.24 5.68
C ILE A 25 -3.15 0.70 7.01
N THR A 26 -3.90 -0.39 6.97
CA THR A 26 -4.39 -1.09 8.18
C THR A 26 -4.05 -2.57 8.10
N GLY A 27 -4.04 -3.26 9.24
CA GLY A 27 -3.73 -4.69 9.24
C GLY A 27 -3.21 -5.22 10.56
N ASP A 28 -2.83 -6.49 10.54
CA ASP A 28 -2.16 -7.17 11.64
C ASP A 28 -0.64 -7.11 11.42
N PHE A 29 -0.04 -5.93 11.48
CA PHE A 29 1.42 -5.77 11.40
C PHE A 29 1.93 -4.98 12.60
N PHE A 30 3.23 -5.10 12.88
CA PHE A 30 3.87 -4.24 13.88
C PHE A 30 4.78 -3.25 13.16
N LEU A 31 4.70 -2.00 13.59
CA LEU A 31 5.55 -0.92 13.12
C LEU A 31 6.13 -0.23 14.35
N HIS A 32 7.45 -0.04 14.36
CA HIS A 32 8.13 0.67 15.44
C HIS A 32 9.07 1.73 14.86
N PRO A 33 8.99 3.00 15.28
CA PRO A 33 8.01 3.55 16.24
C PRO A 33 6.64 3.74 15.59
N GLU A 34 5.56 3.35 16.29
CA GLU A 34 4.18 3.28 15.75
C GLU A 34 3.65 4.62 15.22
N GLU A 35 4.09 5.73 15.81
CA GLU A 35 3.74 7.10 15.42
C GLU A 35 4.22 7.48 14.00
N LYS A 36 5.04 6.64 13.36
CA LYS A 36 5.57 6.87 12.02
C LYS A 36 4.71 6.25 10.91
N LEU A 37 3.69 5.46 11.25
CA LEU A 37 2.74 4.94 10.26
C LEU A 37 2.11 6.06 9.40
N PRO A 38 1.64 7.19 9.97
CA PRO A 38 1.07 8.30 9.20
C PRO A 38 2.04 8.90 8.17
N LEU A 39 3.36 8.85 8.39
CA LEU A 39 4.34 9.34 7.43
C LEU A 39 4.39 8.46 6.17
N LEU A 40 4.22 7.16 6.32
CA LEU A 40 4.15 6.24 5.19
C LEU A 40 2.86 6.44 4.41
N GLU A 41 1.74 6.61 5.12
CA GLU A 41 0.43 6.91 4.53
C GLU A 41 0.45 8.25 3.77
N ASP A 42 1.08 9.28 4.33
CA ASP A 42 1.26 10.59 3.69
C ASP A 42 2.14 10.52 2.45
N ALA A 43 3.24 9.76 2.51
CA ALA A 43 4.10 9.54 1.34
C ALA A 43 3.35 8.86 0.20
N LEU A 44 2.56 7.82 0.49
CA LEU A 44 1.72 7.16 -0.52
C LEU A 44 0.63 8.08 -1.06
N SER A 45 -0.01 8.86 -0.19
CA SER A 45 -1.04 9.84 -0.58
C SER A 45 -0.46 10.92 -1.51
N THR A 46 0.75 11.39 -1.22
CA THR A 46 1.45 12.36 -2.08
C THR A 46 1.71 11.79 -3.47
N ILE A 47 2.13 10.53 -3.56
CA ILE A 47 2.34 9.84 -4.85
C ILE A 47 1.03 9.72 -5.63
N LEU A 48 -0.07 9.42 -4.93
CA LEU A 48 -1.40 9.34 -5.54
C LEU A 48 -1.84 10.69 -6.12
N VAL A 49 -1.66 11.77 -5.35
CA VAL A 49 -2.03 13.13 -5.77
C VAL A 49 -1.16 13.58 -6.95
N ASP A 50 0.14 13.32 -6.94
CA ASP A 50 1.05 13.64 -8.06
C ASP A 50 0.65 12.90 -9.35
N ALA A 51 0.23 11.64 -9.24
CA ALA A 51 -0.25 10.89 -10.39
C ALA A 51 -1.55 11.49 -10.97
N HIS A 52 -2.50 11.84 -10.09
CA HIS A 52 -3.75 12.52 -10.48
C HIS A 52 -3.48 13.90 -11.12
N ASP A 53 -2.56 14.69 -10.57
CA ASP A 53 -2.18 16.01 -11.10
C ASP A 53 -1.58 15.89 -12.52
N LYS A 54 -0.80 14.84 -12.76
CA LYS A 54 -0.25 14.50 -14.08
C LYS A 54 -1.29 13.90 -15.05
N GLY A 55 -2.56 13.83 -14.65
CA GLY A 55 -3.65 13.29 -15.47
C GLY A 55 -3.69 11.76 -15.55
N HIS A 56 -2.93 11.05 -14.71
CA HIS A 56 -3.02 9.60 -14.61
C HIS A 56 -4.17 9.24 -13.68
N SER A 57 -5.12 8.44 -14.17
CA SER A 57 -6.21 7.95 -13.31
C SER A 57 -5.75 6.93 -12.27
N ALA A 58 -4.64 6.23 -12.50
CA ALA A 58 -4.11 5.22 -11.60
C ALA A 58 -2.58 5.22 -11.59
N ILE A 59 -2.01 4.68 -10.52
CA ILE A 59 -0.60 4.36 -10.46
C ILE A 59 -0.30 3.15 -11.35
N SER A 60 0.66 3.29 -12.26
CA SER A 60 1.11 2.19 -13.12
C SER A 60 1.88 1.11 -12.34
N SER A 61 1.79 -0.15 -12.76
CA SER A 61 2.54 -1.28 -12.17
C SER A 61 4.06 -1.07 -12.15
N ASP A 62 4.60 -0.27 -13.07
CA ASP A 62 6.03 0.09 -13.10
C ASP A 62 6.45 0.94 -11.89
N ALA A 63 5.51 1.67 -11.29
CA ALA A 63 5.78 2.54 -10.14
C ALA A 63 6.00 1.77 -8.82
N VAL A 64 5.79 0.45 -8.79
CA VAL A 64 6.06 -0.37 -7.59
C VAL A 64 7.53 -0.23 -7.15
N ALA A 65 8.47 -0.25 -8.10
CA ALA A 65 9.90 -0.15 -7.80
C ALA A 65 10.30 1.20 -7.15
N PRO A 66 9.92 2.37 -7.72
CA PRO A 66 10.21 3.65 -7.07
C PRO A 66 9.44 3.85 -5.76
N ILE A 67 8.19 3.37 -5.65
CA ILE A 67 7.41 3.47 -4.39
C ILE A 67 8.09 2.66 -3.28
N ARG A 68 8.49 1.42 -3.58
CA ARG A 68 9.26 0.58 -2.64
C ARG A 68 10.54 1.27 -2.19
N ALA A 69 11.29 1.87 -3.12
CA ALA A 69 12.52 2.59 -2.80
C ALA A 69 12.25 3.80 -1.87
N SER A 70 11.19 4.56 -2.14
CA SER A 70 10.77 5.68 -1.27
C SER A 70 10.38 5.20 0.12
N LEU A 71 9.57 4.16 0.24
CA LEU A 71 9.17 3.60 1.54
C LEU A 71 10.39 3.05 2.31
N ALA A 72 11.28 2.33 1.63
CA ALA A 72 12.49 1.80 2.25
C ALA A 72 13.42 2.92 2.72
N ARG A 73 13.53 4.00 1.96
CA ARG A 73 14.31 5.19 2.33
C ARG A 73 13.70 5.88 3.55
N ILE A 74 12.39 6.14 3.55
CA ILE A 74 11.68 6.72 4.71
C ILE A 74 11.88 5.84 5.93
N ALA A 75 11.74 4.52 5.78
CA ALA A 75 11.95 3.58 6.87
C ALA A 75 13.39 3.63 7.43
N GLN A 76 14.40 3.82 6.58
CA GLN A 76 15.77 3.99 7.04
C GLN A 76 16.02 5.36 7.69
N GLU A 77 15.57 6.45 7.09
CA GLU A 77 15.74 7.81 7.61
C GLU A 77 15.03 7.97 8.96
N GLU A 78 13.80 7.46 9.07
CA GLU A 78 12.96 7.56 10.27
C GLU A 78 13.16 6.40 11.26
N ASN A 79 14.11 5.49 11.01
CA ASN A 79 14.37 4.29 11.84
C ASN A 79 13.12 3.42 12.08
N ILE A 80 12.29 3.28 11.06
CA ILE A 80 11.07 2.47 11.09
C ILE A 80 11.42 1.01 10.86
N THR A 81 11.09 0.19 11.83
CA THR A 81 11.14 -1.27 11.74
C THR A 81 9.74 -1.80 11.45
N MET A 82 9.59 -2.47 10.31
CA MET A 82 8.38 -3.16 9.89
C MET A 82 8.50 -4.65 10.23
N VAL A 83 7.60 -5.19 11.04
CA VAL A 83 7.62 -6.62 11.42
C VAL A 83 6.37 -7.30 10.86
N GLY A 84 6.62 -8.29 10.00
CA GLY A 84 5.56 -9.08 9.38
C GLY A 84 4.93 -8.44 8.15
N ILE A 85 5.53 -7.36 7.65
CA ILE A 85 5.18 -6.65 6.43
C ILE A 85 6.47 -6.13 5.78
N THR A 86 6.50 -6.07 4.46
CA THR A 86 7.61 -5.51 3.69
C THR A 86 7.17 -4.26 2.93
N PRO A 87 8.08 -3.29 2.69
CA PRO A 87 7.77 -2.12 1.87
C PRO A 87 7.38 -2.51 0.43
N GLU A 88 7.85 -3.66 -0.05
CA GLU A 88 7.44 -4.24 -1.33
C GLU A 88 5.96 -4.61 -1.34
N ALA A 89 5.49 -5.34 -0.31
CA ALA A 89 4.08 -5.70 -0.21
C ALA A 89 3.18 -4.46 -0.15
N ILE A 90 3.58 -3.41 0.59
CA ILE A 90 2.85 -2.14 0.64
C ILE A 90 2.76 -1.52 -0.77
N ALA A 91 3.89 -1.42 -1.47
CA ALA A 91 3.94 -0.82 -2.79
C ALA A 91 3.08 -1.57 -3.82
N GLU A 92 3.17 -2.89 -3.88
CA GLU A 92 2.35 -3.72 -4.76
C GLU A 92 0.85 -3.53 -4.51
N TRP A 93 0.44 -3.57 -3.23
CA TRP A 93 -0.97 -3.45 -2.86
C TRP A 93 -1.52 -2.04 -3.04
N PHE A 94 -0.70 -1.02 -2.81
CA PHE A 94 -1.07 0.36 -3.07
C PHE A 94 -1.35 0.60 -4.55
N VAL A 95 -0.50 0.07 -5.44
CA VAL A 95 -0.74 0.18 -6.88
C VAL A 95 -2.04 -0.52 -7.30
N LEU A 96 -2.28 -1.72 -6.78
CA LEU A 96 -3.53 -2.45 -7.05
C LEU A 96 -4.76 -1.69 -6.56
N ALA A 97 -4.72 -1.16 -5.34
CA ALA A 97 -5.80 -0.34 -4.81
C ALA A 97 -6.04 0.93 -5.63
N SER A 98 -4.99 1.53 -6.18
CA SER A 98 -5.11 2.72 -7.03
C SER A 98 -5.79 2.39 -8.36
N ILE A 99 -5.45 1.26 -8.98
CA ILE A 99 -6.07 0.80 -10.21
C ILE A 99 -7.56 0.50 -10.00
N ASP A 100 -7.92 -0.10 -8.86
CA ASP A 100 -9.30 -0.42 -8.51
C ASP A 100 -10.15 0.83 -8.26
N ASP A 101 -9.59 1.81 -7.52
CA ASP A 101 -10.21 3.11 -7.31
C ASP A 101 -10.47 3.85 -8.64
N ALA A 102 -9.49 3.81 -9.55
CA ALA A 102 -9.57 4.42 -10.88
C ALA A 102 -10.57 3.71 -11.81
N SER A 103 -10.66 2.38 -11.70
CA SER A 103 -11.51 1.55 -12.56
C SER A 103 -12.98 1.55 -12.11
N GLY A 104 -13.29 2.11 -10.93
CA GLY A 104 -14.62 2.06 -10.34
C GLY A 104 -15.11 0.62 -10.12
N ASN A 105 -14.18 -0.34 -10.07
CA ASN A 105 -14.50 -1.75 -10.11
C ASN A 105 -14.87 -2.21 -8.70
N HIS A 106 -16.17 -2.17 -8.41
CA HIS A 106 -16.74 -2.66 -7.16
C HIS A 106 -16.68 -4.20 -7.13
N ALA A 107 -15.49 -4.79 -6.93
CA ALA A 107 -15.34 -6.24 -6.97
C ALA A 107 -14.42 -6.79 -5.87
N HIS A 108 -15.10 -7.27 -4.82
CA HIS A 108 -14.78 -8.49 -4.10
C HIS A 108 -13.55 -8.47 -3.18
N GLY A 109 -13.82 -8.29 -1.89
CA GLY A 109 -12.91 -8.70 -0.83
C GLY A 109 -12.48 -10.16 -0.98
N ALA A 110 -11.26 -10.41 -0.53
CA ALA A 110 -10.75 -11.72 -0.09
C ALA A 110 -11.01 -12.89 -1.05
N ALA A 111 -10.16 -13.07 -2.07
CA ALA A 111 -10.01 -14.38 -2.70
C ALA A 111 -8.53 -14.67 -3.02
N HIS A 112 -8.15 -15.92 -2.74
CA HIS A 112 -6.87 -16.57 -3.01
C HIS A 112 -5.71 -16.36 -2.03
N ALA A 113 -5.88 -16.89 -0.81
CA ALA A 113 -4.87 -17.84 -0.33
C ALA A 113 -5.29 -19.21 -0.87
N LYS A 114 -4.75 -19.60 -2.04
CA LYS A 114 -4.79 -21.01 -2.42
C LYS A 114 -3.74 -21.73 -1.57
N GLU A 115 -4.25 -22.57 -0.69
CA GLU A 115 -3.56 -23.73 -0.16
C GLU A 115 -2.97 -24.51 -1.33
N ASP A 116 -1.67 -24.73 -1.32
CA ASP A 116 -1.06 -25.85 -2.03
C ASP A 116 0.12 -26.36 -1.18
N PHE A 117 0.17 -27.69 -1.14
CA PHE A 117 0.76 -28.59 -0.15
C PHE A 117 2.28 -28.56 -0.04
#